data_AF-A0A961WZU1-F1
#
_entry.id   AF-A0A961WZU1-F1
#
_cell.length_a   1.000
_cell.length_b   1.000
_cell.length_c   1.000
_cell.angle_alpha   90.00
_cell.angle_beta   90.00
_cell.angle_gamma   90.00
#
_symmetry.space_group_name_H-M   'P 1'
#
loop_
_entity.id
_entity.type
_entity.pdbx_description
1 polymer ?
#
loop_
_entity_poly.entity_id
_entity_poly.type
_entity_poly.pdbx_seq_one_letter_code
_entity_poly.pdbx_strand_id
1 'polypeptide(L)'
;ELSQGSPGKALDLIGSKGAAAYAAFLKLQRLSPGACSALGAMFAGRDAADDYGVFCDLLNGWIGAKAREQAFAGRGEALAIAHDEINTSLRQTDALNLDRRQAVTDALMRLDEALKAS
;
A
#
# COMPACT_ATOMS: atom_id res chain seq x y z
N GLU A 1 -7.14 2.89 14.70
CA GLU A 1 -6.31 4.11 14.52
C GLU A 1 -5.16 3.81 13.57
N LEU A 2 -4.81 4.76 12.70
CA LEU A 2 -3.74 4.61 11.69
C LEU A 2 -2.33 4.52 12.30
N SER A 3 -2.14 5.08 13.50
CA SER A 3 -0.86 5.11 14.21
C SER A 3 -0.53 3.81 14.94
N GLN A 4 -1.48 2.87 15.06
CA GLN A 4 -1.39 1.66 15.90
C GLN A 4 -0.79 1.92 17.31
N GLY A 5 -1.10 3.08 17.90
CA GLY A 5 -0.63 3.44 19.25
C GLY A 5 0.77 4.06 19.33
N SER A 6 1.45 4.34 18.22
CA SER A 6 2.73 5.07 18.21
C SER A 6 2.52 6.59 18.07
N PRO A 7 2.88 7.41 19.08
CA PRO A 7 2.74 8.87 19.01
C PRO A 7 3.61 9.51 17.92
N GLY A 8 4.81 8.97 17.66
CA GLY A 8 5.68 9.44 16.57
C GLY A 8 5.04 9.22 15.20
N LYS A 9 4.46 8.03 15.00
CA LYS A 9 3.70 7.70 13.78
C LYS A 9 2.44 8.57 13.66
N ALA A 10 1.80 8.93 14.77
CA ALA A 10 0.66 9.85 14.76
C ALA A 10 1.03 11.27 14.30
N LEU A 11 2.23 11.75 14.62
CA LEU A 11 2.73 13.06 14.15
C LEU A 11 3.08 13.05 12.66
N ASP A 12 3.73 11.99 12.17
CA ASP A 12 4.05 11.83 10.73
C ASP A 12 2.78 11.72 9.86
N LEU A 13 1.68 11.23 10.43
CA LEU A 13 0.40 11.11 9.75
C LEU A 13 -0.38 12.44 9.68
N ILE A 14 -0.05 13.44 10.51
CA ILE A 14 -0.72 14.75 10.49
C ILE A 14 -0.17 15.57 9.31
N GLY A 15 -0.95 15.63 8.22
CA GLY A 15 -0.62 16.42 7.04
C GLY A 15 0.12 15.66 5.93
N SER A 16 0.50 14.40 6.15
CA SER A 16 1.08 13.56 5.09
C SER A 16 0.06 13.23 3.99
N LYS A 17 0.45 13.46 2.73
CA LYS A 17 -0.34 13.03 1.57
C LYS A 17 -0.29 11.50 1.41
N GLY A 18 0.79 10.85 1.87
CA GLY A 18 0.90 9.40 1.96
C GLY A 18 -0.14 8.79 2.88
N ALA A 19 -0.31 9.37 4.07
CA ALA A 19 -1.37 9.00 5.01
C ALA A 19 -2.77 9.21 4.40
N ALA A 20 -2.96 10.33 3.70
CA ALA A 20 -4.23 10.63 3.01
C ALA A 20 -4.52 9.64 1.87
N ALA A 21 -3.50 9.26 1.09
CA ALA A 21 -3.61 8.23 0.06
C ALA A 21 -3.99 6.87 0.66
N TYR A 22 -3.39 6.49 1.79
CA TYR A 22 -3.75 5.26 2.49
C TYR A 22 -5.19 5.31 3.05
N ALA A 23 -5.61 6.45 3.59
CA ALA A 23 -7.01 6.65 4.00
C ALA A 23 -7.99 6.59 2.81
N ALA A 24 -7.58 7.06 1.63
CA ALA A 24 -8.36 6.93 0.40
C ALA A 24 -8.43 5.46 -0.07
N PHE A 25 -7.33 4.72 0.00
CA PHE A 25 -7.27 3.28 -0.26
C PHE A 25 -8.26 2.51 0.63
N LEU A 26 -8.28 2.76 1.95
CA LEU A 26 -9.20 2.08 2.87
C LEU A 26 -10.69 2.35 2.60
N LYS A 27 -11.02 3.44 1.89
CA LYS A 27 -12.40 3.78 1.50
C LYS A 27 -12.83 3.11 0.20
N LEU A 28 -11.91 2.53 -0.56
CA LEU A 28 -12.23 1.84 -1.80
C LEU A 28 -13.04 0.57 -1.52
N GLN A 29 -14.16 0.43 -2.20
CA GLN A 29 -14.95 -0.81 -2.20
C GLN A 29 -14.33 -1.90 -3.07
N ARG A 30 -13.53 -1.49 -4.07
CA ARG A 30 -12.82 -2.38 -5.00
C ARG A 30 -11.60 -1.68 -5.58
N LEU A 31 -10.53 -2.44 -5.81
CA LEU A 31 -9.32 -2.00 -6.49
C LEU A 31 -9.47 -2.11 -8.02
N SER A 32 -10.39 -1.32 -8.59
CA SER A 32 -10.53 -1.24 -10.05
C SER A 32 -9.30 -0.59 -10.69
N PRO A 33 -8.97 -0.86 -11.97
CA PRO A 33 -7.83 -0.24 -12.64
C PRO A 33 -7.82 1.29 -12.54
N GLY A 34 -9.00 1.91 -12.64
CA GLY A 34 -9.16 3.36 -12.48
C GLY A 34 -8.85 3.85 -11.06
N ALA A 35 -9.28 3.09 -10.04
CA ALA A 35 -8.99 3.43 -8.64
C ALA A 35 -7.49 3.25 -8.32
N CYS A 36 -6.87 2.19 -8.82
CA CYS A 36 -5.42 1.97 -8.65
C CYS A 36 -4.61 3.09 -9.30
N SER A 37 -4.95 3.47 -10.54
CA SER A 37 -4.27 4.57 -11.25
C SER A 37 -4.48 5.92 -10.56
N ALA A 38 -5.68 6.18 -10.02
CA ALA A 38 -5.98 7.41 -9.28
C ALA A 38 -5.15 7.52 -7.99
N LEU A 39 -4.99 6.42 -7.25
CA LEU A 39 -4.10 6.39 -6.08
C LEU A 39 -2.63 6.55 -6.48
N GLY A 40 -2.18 5.85 -7.52
CA GLY A 40 -0.82 5.99 -8.03
C GLY A 40 -0.50 7.44 -8.44
N ALA A 41 -1.46 8.14 -9.04
CA ALA A 41 -1.30 9.53 -9.45
C ALA A 41 -0.99 10.49 -8.29
N MET A 42 -1.32 10.12 -7.04
CA MET A 42 -0.98 10.92 -5.85
C MET A 42 0.54 10.96 -5.56
N PHE A 43 1.29 10.02 -6.13
CA PHE A 43 2.75 9.91 -6.00
C PHE A 43 3.50 10.34 -7.27
N ALA A 44 2.81 11.05 -8.18
CA ALA A 44 3.45 11.66 -9.34
C ALA A 44 4.27 12.89 -8.92
N GLY A 45 5.41 13.09 -9.57
CA GLY A 45 6.30 14.23 -9.32
C GLY A 45 7.47 13.91 -8.38
N ARG A 46 8.40 14.87 -8.25
CA ARG A 46 9.68 14.66 -7.56
C ARG A 46 9.58 14.76 -6.03
N ASP A 47 8.61 15.51 -5.52
CA ASP A 47 8.49 15.81 -4.08
C ASP A 47 7.67 14.77 -3.31
N ALA A 48 7.35 13.64 -3.92
CA ALA A 48 6.49 12.60 -3.34
C ALA A 48 7.26 11.52 -2.54
N ALA A 49 8.58 11.64 -2.36
CA ALA A 49 9.40 10.57 -1.78
C ALA A 49 9.00 10.21 -0.34
N ASP A 50 8.90 11.21 0.55
CA ASP A 50 8.54 10.98 1.95
C ASP A 50 7.11 10.42 2.08
N ASP A 51 6.17 10.99 1.33
CA ASP A 51 4.77 10.54 1.30
C ASP A 51 4.62 9.13 0.70
N TYR A 52 5.44 8.78 -0.29
CA TYR A 52 5.48 7.45 -0.87
C TYR A 52 5.94 6.42 0.15
N GLY A 53 7.00 6.70 0.90
CA GLY A 53 7.48 5.81 1.97
C GLY A 53 6.39 5.56 3.02
N VAL A 54 5.74 6.62 3.50
CA VAL A 54 4.63 6.51 4.47
C VAL A 54 3.49 5.64 3.94
N PHE A 55 3.08 5.84 2.69
CA PHE A 55 2.03 5.02 2.08
C PHE A 55 2.45 3.55 1.95
N CYS A 56 3.66 3.28 1.49
CA CYS A 56 4.17 1.92 1.32
C CYS A 56 4.20 1.16 2.65
N ASP A 57 4.66 1.79 3.72
CA ASP A 57 4.70 1.18 5.06
C ASP A 57 3.30 0.85 5.59
N LEU A 58 2.34 1.77 5.41
CA LEU A 58 0.96 1.57 5.83
C LEU A 58 0.28 0.47 5.02
N LEU A 59 0.45 0.48 3.69
CA LEU A 59 -0.09 -0.53 2.80
C LEU A 59 0.49 -1.91 3.13
N ASN A 60 1.80 -2.01 3.28
CA ASN A 60 2.46 -3.28 3.57
C ASN A 60 1.99 -3.86 4.92
N GLY A 61 1.90 -3.03 5.96
CA GLY A 61 1.34 -3.43 7.25
C GLY A 61 -0.11 -3.94 7.16
N TRP A 62 -0.92 -3.31 6.31
CA TRP A 62 -2.30 -3.75 6.07
C TRP A 62 -2.38 -5.11 5.36
N ILE A 63 -1.59 -5.32 4.29
CA ILE A 63 -1.59 -6.57 3.54
C ILE A 63 -1.13 -7.72 4.46
N GLY A 64 -0.08 -7.52 5.26
CA GLY A 64 0.40 -8.51 6.22
C GLY A 64 -0.66 -8.86 7.29
N ALA A 65 -1.39 -7.87 7.79
CA ALA A 65 -2.49 -8.11 8.72
C ALA A 65 -3.63 -8.91 8.07
N LYS A 66 -3.99 -8.60 6.82
CA LYS A 66 -5.01 -9.32 6.05
C LYS A 66 -4.60 -10.75 5.72
N ALA A 67 -3.35 -10.97 5.32
CA ALA A 67 -2.81 -12.31 5.11
C ALA A 67 -2.92 -13.16 6.38
N ARG A 68 -2.58 -12.58 7.55
CA ARG A 68 -2.69 -13.25 8.85
C ARG A 68 -4.14 -13.59 9.21
N GLU A 69 -5.06 -12.65 8.99
CA GLU A 69 -6.50 -12.86 9.21
C GLU A 69 -7.02 -14.04 8.38
N GLN A 70 -6.68 -14.08 7.09
CA GLN A 70 -7.11 -15.15 6.18
C GLN A 70 -6.38 -16.48 6.42
N ALA A 71 -5.17 -16.46 6.97
CA ALA A 71 -4.43 -17.67 7.33
C ALA A 71 -5.17 -18.49 8.39
N PHE A 72 -5.89 -17.87 9.32
CA PHE A 72 -6.74 -18.59 10.28
C PHE A 72 -7.88 -19.38 9.61
N ALA A 73 -8.27 -19.00 8.39
CA ALA A 73 -9.25 -19.69 7.57
C ALA A 73 -8.61 -20.59 6.49
N GLY A 74 -7.29 -20.79 6.53
CA GLY A 74 -6.55 -21.59 5.54
C GLY A 74 -6.41 -20.94 4.16
N ARG A 75 -6.65 -19.62 4.05
CA ARG A 75 -6.76 -18.89 2.77
C ARG A 75 -5.78 -17.69 2.67
N GLY A 76 -4.70 -17.71 3.44
CA GLY A 76 -3.75 -16.59 3.53
C GLY A 76 -2.58 -16.62 2.53
N GLU A 77 -2.39 -17.71 1.79
CA GLU A 77 -1.18 -17.94 0.98
C GLU A 77 -1.01 -16.89 -0.14
N ALA A 78 -2.06 -16.65 -0.93
CA ALA A 78 -1.98 -15.69 -2.04
C ALA A 78 -1.67 -14.26 -1.56
N LEU A 79 -2.26 -13.84 -0.44
CA LEU A 79 -1.95 -12.55 0.19
C LEU A 79 -0.54 -12.50 0.79
N ALA A 80 -0.02 -13.60 1.32
CA ALA A 80 1.34 -13.66 1.85
C ALA A 80 2.39 -13.54 0.74
N ILE A 81 2.16 -14.19 -0.41
CA ILE A 81 3.00 -14.06 -1.60
C ILE A 81 2.96 -12.62 -2.12
N ALA A 82 1.75 -12.07 -2.31
CA ALA A 82 1.58 -10.70 -2.78
C ALA A 82 2.22 -9.67 -1.83
N HIS A 83 2.15 -9.87 -0.52
CA HIS A 83 2.80 -9.02 0.47
C HIS A 83 4.32 -8.92 0.23
N ASP A 84 5.01 -10.05 0.02
CA ASP A 84 6.46 -10.05 -0.18
C ASP A 84 6.87 -9.40 -1.51
N GLU A 85 6.13 -9.70 -2.58
CA GLU A 85 6.40 -9.16 -3.91
C GLU A 85 6.12 -7.65 -4.00
N ILE A 86 5.01 -7.20 -3.42
CA ILE A 86 4.65 -5.78 -3.35
C ILE A 86 5.72 -5.02 -2.55
N ASN A 87 6.07 -5.53 -1.36
CA ASN A 87 7.08 -4.91 -0.52
C ASN A 87 8.44 -4.79 -1.21
N THR A 88 8.85 -5.85 -1.93
CA THR A 88 10.09 -5.85 -2.70
C THR A 88 10.05 -4.83 -3.84
N SER A 89 8.98 -4.81 -4.63
CA SER A 89 8.80 -3.88 -5.74
C SER A 89 8.79 -2.41 -5.29
N LEU A 90 8.05 -2.10 -4.23
CA LEU A 90 7.96 -0.72 -3.71
C LEU A 90 9.31 -0.23 -3.16
N ARG A 91 10.04 -1.07 -2.41
CA ARG A 91 11.37 -0.70 -1.91
C ARG A 91 12.40 -0.52 -3.02
N GLN A 92 12.38 -1.38 -4.04
CA GLN A 92 13.26 -1.22 -5.20
C GLN A 92 12.95 0.07 -5.97
N THR A 93 11.67 0.40 -6.11
CA THR A 93 11.22 1.65 -6.76
C THR A 93 11.82 2.86 -6.06
N ASP A 94 11.76 2.92 -4.73
CA ASP A 94 12.33 4.04 -3.99
C ASP A 94 13.86 4.07 -4.06
N ALA A 95 14.51 2.93 -3.84
CA ALA A 95 15.97 2.80 -3.85
C ALA A 95 16.61 3.17 -5.19
N LEU A 96 15.91 2.87 -6.30
CA LEU A 96 16.37 3.15 -7.66
C LEU A 96 15.74 4.43 -8.25
N ASN A 97 14.94 5.17 -7.47
CA ASN A 97 14.21 6.35 -7.90
C ASN A 97 13.40 6.14 -9.20
N LEU A 98 12.72 4.98 -9.30
CA LEU A 98 11.85 4.63 -10.42
C LEU A 98 10.49 5.35 -10.33
N ASP A 99 9.62 5.10 -11.29
CA ASP A 99 8.28 5.69 -11.32
C ASP A 99 7.39 5.16 -10.18
N ARG A 100 7.31 5.95 -9.11
CA ARG A 100 6.48 5.70 -7.92
C ARG A 100 5.00 5.57 -8.25
N ARG A 101 4.48 6.35 -9.21
CA ARG A 101 3.08 6.26 -9.63
C ARG A 101 2.79 4.89 -10.23
N GLN A 102 3.67 4.44 -11.14
CA GLN A 102 3.53 3.15 -11.78
C GLN A 102 3.63 2.02 -10.73
N ALA A 103 4.62 2.09 -9.83
CA ALA A 103 4.80 1.10 -8.78
C ALA A 103 3.59 0.95 -7.84
N VAL A 104 2.97 2.06 -7.40
CA VAL A 104 1.73 1.99 -6.59
C VAL A 104 0.59 1.38 -7.39
N THR A 105 0.45 1.75 -8.66
CA THR A 105 -0.62 1.22 -9.52
C THR A 105 -0.50 -0.30 -9.65
N ASP A 106 0.70 -0.79 -9.96
CA ASP A 106 0.99 -2.21 -10.13
C ASP A 106 0.82 -3.00 -8.81
N ALA A 107 1.29 -2.43 -7.70
CA ALA A 107 1.12 -3.03 -6.38
C ALA A 107 -0.36 -3.22 -6.02
N LEU A 108 -1.20 -2.22 -6.27
CA LEU A 108 -2.64 -2.29 -5.97
C LEU A 108 -3.38 -3.25 -6.92
N MET A 109 -2.98 -3.34 -8.19
CA MET A 109 -3.53 -4.33 -9.10
C MET A 109 -3.17 -5.76 -8.68
N ARG A 110 -1.92 -6.00 -8.28
CA ARG A 110 -1.48 -7.30 -7.75
C ARG A 110 -2.23 -7.66 -6.45
N LEU A 111 -2.47 -6.68 -5.59
CA LEU A 111 -3.26 -6.87 -4.38
C LEU A 111 -4.72 -7.26 -4.71
N ASP A 112 -5.34 -6.65 -5.72
CA ASP A 112 -6.69 -7.01 -6.17
C ASP A 112 -6.77 -8.47 -6.64
N GLU A 113 -5.75 -8.94 -7.36
CA GLU A 113 -5.64 -10.34 -7.78
C GLU A 113 -5.52 -11.29 -6.57
N ALA A 114 -4.64 -10.97 -5.62
CA ALA A 114 -4.45 -11.77 -4.41
C ALA A 114 -5.69 -11.83 -3.53
N LEU A 115 -6.43 -10.70 -3.40
CA LEU A 115 -7.68 -10.64 -2.65
C LEU A 115 -8.79 -11.49 -3.27
N LYS A 116 -8.80 -11.69 -4.60
CA LYS A 116 -9.76 -12.57 -5.27
C LYS A 116 -9.38 -14.05 -5.17
N ALA A 117 -8.09 -14.33 -5.00
CA ALA A 117 -7.55 -15.69 -4.87
C ALA A 117 -7.55 -16.22 -3.43
N SER A 118 -7.87 -15.37 -2.44
CA SER A 118 -7.96 -15.70 -1.00
C SER A 118 -9.41 -15.80 -0.54
#